data_AF-A0ABD3W1B4-F1
#
_entry.id   AF-A0ABD3W1B4-F1
#
_cell.length_a   1.000
_cell.length_b   1.000
_cell.length_c   1.000
_cell.angle_alpha   90.00
_cell.angle_beta   90.00
_cell.angle_gamma   90.00
#
_symmetry.space_group_name_H-M   'P 1'
#
loop_
_entity.id
_entity.type
_entity.pdbx_description
1 polymer ?
#
loop_
_entity_poly.entity_id
_entity_poly.type
_entity_poly.pdbx_seq_one_letter_code
_entity_poly.pdbx_strand_id
1 'polypeptide(L)'
;MSDFEKATHNAIRYVFFVCCLFHQSQCLWRKVQYLGLSQLYHDNEECQITVKMLLALSFIPVIDVCTAFEHLVEASPAEIMPLVDYWEDTYIGRRRRNRRGYPHFPLADWNVHNRVAENLPCTNNSVEAWHRALQQNMD
;
A
#
# COMPACT_ATOMS: atom_id res chain seq x y z
N MET A 1 -21.59 0.27 -28.15
CA MET A 1 -20.65 0.57 -27.05
C MET A 1 -20.08 1.93 -27.31
N SER A 2 -20.64 2.93 -26.64
CA SER A 2 -20.47 4.34 -26.99
C SER A 2 -19.11 4.85 -26.49
N ASP A 3 -18.60 5.87 -27.17
CA ASP A 3 -17.38 6.59 -26.82
C ASP A 3 -17.39 7.12 -25.37
N PHE A 4 -18.60 7.38 -24.84
CA PHE A 4 -18.83 7.79 -23.45
C PHE A 4 -18.42 6.70 -22.45
N GLU A 5 -18.74 5.43 -22.69
CA GLU A 5 -18.34 4.34 -21.79
C GLU A 5 -16.82 4.17 -21.78
N LYS A 6 -16.14 4.33 -22.93
CA LYS A 6 -14.68 4.31 -23.00
C LYS A 6 -14.05 5.51 -22.30
N ALA A 7 -14.59 6.71 -22.49
CA ALA A 7 -14.12 7.92 -21.82
C ALA A 7 -14.31 7.83 -20.30
N THR A 8 -15.46 7.35 -19.82
CA THR A 8 -15.72 7.09 -18.41
C THR A 8 -14.82 5.98 -17.87
N HIS A 9 -14.60 4.89 -18.60
CA HIS A 9 -13.69 3.82 -18.17
C HIS A 9 -12.24 4.29 -18.10
N ASN A 10 -11.81 5.12 -19.06
CA ASN A 10 -10.49 5.72 -19.09
C ASN A 10 -10.33 6.79 -17.98
N ALA A 11 -11.36 7.58 -17.71
CA ALA A 11 -11.37 8.57 -16.64
C ALA A 11 -11.38 7.91 -15.26
N ILE A 12 -12.20 6.86 -15.07
CA ILE A 12 -12.20 6.04 -13.87
C ILE A 12 -10.81 5.45 -13.70
N ARG A 13 -10.24 4.78 -14.71
CA ARG A 13 -8.88 4.27 -14.67
C ARG A 13 -7.89 5.38 -14.24
N TYR A 14 -7.88 6.50 -14.94
CA TYR A 14 -6.96 7.60 -14.68
C TYR A 14 -7.06 8.15 -13.25
N VAL A 15 -8.28 8.39 -12.75
CA VAL A 15 -8.53 8.88 -11.39
C VAL A 15 -8.19 7.81 -10.35
N PHE A 16 -8.58 6.55 -10.57
CA PHE A 16 -8.31 5.44 -9.64
C PHE A 16 -6.82 5.22 -9.43
N PHE A 17 -6.00 5.37 -10.48
CA PHE A 17 -4.56 5.14 -10.42
C PHE A 17 -3.77 6.28 -9.77
N VAL A 18 -4.22 7.54 -9.90
CA VAL A 18 -3.64 8.68 -9.16
C VAL A 18 -4.01 8.63 -7.69
N CYS A 19 -5.21 8.11 -7.41
CA CYS A 19 -5.77 7.99 -6.08
C CYS A 19 -5.31 6.74 -5.33
N CYS A 20 -4.80 5.67 -5.98
CA CYS A 20 -4.60 4.39 -5.31
C CYS A 20 -3.61 4.48 -4.13
N LEU A 21 -2.44 5.09 -4.30
CA LEU A 21 -1.44 5.15 -3.23
C LEU A 21 -1.89 6.02 -2.05
N PHE A 22 -2.55 7.15 -2.32
CA PHE A 22 -3.12 8.00 -1.28
C PHE A 22 -4.24 7.27 -0.52
N HIS A 23 -5.14 6.58 -1.22
CA HIS A 23 -6.18 5.80 -0.55
C HIS A 23 -5.60 4.60 0.18
N GLN A 24 -4.53 3.98 -0.35
CA GLN A 24 -3.84 2.87 0.29
C GLN A 24 -3.15 3.32 1.58
N SER A 25 -2.50 4.50 1.60
CA SER A 25 -1.92 5.06 2.81
C SER A 25 -2.99 5.43 3.85
N GLN A 26 -4.14 5.97 3.41
CA GLN A 26 -5.29 6.24 4.29
C GLN A 26 -5.89 4.95 4.86
N CYS A 27 -6.08 3.92 4.04
CA CYS A 27 -6.59 2.61 4.47
C CYS A 27 -5.60 1.93 5.44
N LEU A 28 -4.30 2.03 5.19
CA LEU A 28 -3.27 1.52 6.08
C LEU A 28 -3.32 2.22 7.44
N TRP A 29 -3.36 3.56 7.46
CA TRP A 29 -3.42 4.32 8.70
C TRP A 29 -4.70 4.04 9.51
N ARG A 30 -5.87 4.00 8.84
CA ARG A 30 -7.12 3.61 9.50
C ARG A 30 -7.05 2.21 10.10
N LYS A 31 -6.33 1.28 9.45
CA LYS A 31 -6.12 -0.05 10.01
C LYS A 31 -5.20 -0.03 11.24
N VAL A 32 -4.11 0.76 11.21
CA VAL A 32 -3.25 0.98 12.38
C VAL A 32 -4.09 1.44 13.59
N GLN A 33 -4.96 2.44 13.38
CA GLN A 33 -5.86 2.96 14.42
C GLN A 33 -6.86 1.90 14.89
N TYR A 34 -7.50 1.20 13.96
CA TYR A 34 -8.49 0.15 14.26
C TYR A 34 -7.89 -1.00 15.09
N LEU A 35 -6.64 -1.36 14.85
CA LEU A 35 -5.93 -2.41 15.59
C LEU A 35 -5.37 -1.91 16.93
N GLY A 36 -5.56 -0.64 17.30
CA GLY A 36 -5.01 -0.07 18.53
C GLY A 36 -3.49 0.15 18.48
N LEU A 37 -2.88 0.14 17.30
CA LEU A 37 -1.43 0.22 17.11
C LEU A 37 -0.91 1.66 17.07
N SER A 38 -1.76 2.67 17.22
CA SER A 38 -1.36 4.10 17.11
C SER A 38 -0.31 4.52 18.12
N GLN A 39 -0.40 4.04 19.37
CA GLN A 39 0.59 4.35 20.40
C GLN A 39 1.92 3.61 20.12
N LEU A 40 1.85 2.32 19.78
CA LEU A 40 3.03 1.54 19.38
C LEU A 40 3.74 2.17 18.18
N TYR A 41 2.99 2.69 17.21
CA TYR A 41 3.55 3.41 16.08
C TYR A 41 4.32 4.68 16.50
N HIS A 42 3.85 5.42 17.51
CA HIS A 42 4.58 6.59 18.01
C HIS A 42 5.86 6.20 18.73
N ASP A 43 5.77 5.20 19.60
CA ASP A 43 6.83 4.91 20.57
C ASP A 43 7.92 3.97 20.04
N ASN A 44 7.67 3.28 18.93
CA ASN A 44 8.57 2.24 18.41
C ASN A 44 8.96 2.48 16.94
N GLU A 45 10.25 2.72 16.71
CA GLU A 45 10.81 2.99 15.39
C GLU A 45 10.65 1.82 14.40
N GLU A 46 10.82 0.57 14.86
CA GLU A 46 10.64 -0.63 14.01
C GLU A 46 9.19 -0.75 13.51
N CYS A 47 8.22 -0.38 14.35
CA CYS A 47 6.81 -0.29 13.97
C CYS A 47 6.62 0.77 12.88
N GLN A 48 7.20 1.97 13.05
CA GLN A 48 7.13 3.03 12.03
C GLN A 48 7.73 2.59 10.70
N ILE A 49 8.91 1.94 10.76
CA ILE A 49 9.60 1.42 9.59
C ILE A 49 8.71 0.38 8.90
N THR A 50 8.14 -0.56 9.64
CA THR A 50 7.28 -1.60 9.07
C THR A 50 6.07 -1.01 8.35
N VAL A 51 5.37 -0.04 8.95
CA VAL A 51 4.24 0.66 8.30
C VAL A 51 4.69 1.36 7.01
N LYS A 52 5.82 2.08 7.04
CA LYS A 52 6.36 2.77 5.87
C LYS A 52 6.75 1.76 4.77
N MET A 53 7.35 0.63 5.15
CA MET A 53 7.76 -0.43 4.23
C MET A 53 6.58 -1.14 3.59
N LEU A 54 5.48 -1.37 4.31
CA LEU A 54 4.24 -1.91 3.73
C LEU A 54 3.76 -1.02 2.58
N LEU A 55 3.69 0.30 2.78
CA LEU A 55 3.31 1.23 1.72
C LEU A 55 4.35 1.27 0.59
N ALA A 56 5.64 1.16 0.92
CA ALA A 56 6.75 1.17 -0.04
C ALA A 56 6.73 -0.01 -1.03
N LEU A 57 6.09 -1.13 -0.69
CA LEU A 57 5.89 -2.28 -1.61
C LEU A 57 5.21 -1.87 -2.92
N SER A 58 4.44 -0.78 -2.92
CA SER A 58 3.78 -0.24 -4.11
C SER A 58 4.75 0.27 -5.17
N PHE A 59 5.99 0.56 -4.78
CA PHE A 59 7.04 1.04 -5.65
C PHE A 59 7.99 -0.06 -6.13
N ILE A 60 7.80 -1.30 -5.69
CA ILE A 60 8.62 -2.44 -6.12
C ILE A 60 8.05 -3.00 -7.43
N PRO A 61 8.88 -3.46 -8.39
CA PRO A 61 8.38 -4.18 -9.56
C PRO A 61 7.42 -5.31 -9.14
N VAL A 62 6.27 -5.43 -9.80
CA VAL A 62 5.21 -6.40 -9.43
C VAL A 62 5.75 -7.82 -9.25
N ILE A 63 6.74 -8.21 -10.06
CA ILE A 63 7.37 -9.53 -9.99
C ILE A 63 8.12 -9.79 -8.68
N ASP A 64 8.63 -8.73 -8.04
CA ASP A 64 9.45 -8.80 -6.83
C ASP A 64 8.66 -8.49 -5.55
N VAL A 65 7.44 -7.94 -5.66
CA VAL A 65 6.62 -7.53 -4.50
C VAL A 65 6.39 -8.67 -3.51
N CYS A 66 6.10 -9.88 -3.99
CA CYS A 66 5.86 -11.02 -3.12
C CYS A 66 7.12 -11.39 -2.31
N THR A 67 8.29 -11.40 -2.95
CA THR A 67 9.56 -11.70 -2.31
C THR A 67 9.93 -10.60 -1.30
N ALA A 68 9.76 -9.34 -1.66
CA ALA A 68 9.99 -8.22 -0.76
C ALA A 68 9.06 -8.23 0.46
N PHE A 69 7.80 -8.62 0.27
CA PHE A 69 6.87 -8.81 1.37
C PHE A 69 7.29 -9.95 2.30
N GLU A 70 7.76 -11.09 1.76
CA GLU A 70 8.27 -12.20 2.58
C GLU A 70 9.45 -11.77 3.47
N HIS A 71 10.42 -11.01 2.93
CA HIS A 71 11.50 -10.43 3.74
C HIS A 71 11.00 -9.43 4.80
N LEU A 72 10.00 -8.61 4.46
CA LEU A 72 9.41 -7.68 5.41
C LEU A 72 8.74 -8.41 6.58
N VAL A 73 8.03 -9.51 6.32
CA VAL A 73 7.42 -10.35 7.36
C VAL A 73 8.48 -10.89 8.31
N GLU A 74 9.60 -11.39 7.79
CA GLU A 74 10.70 -11.92 8.61
C GLU A 74 11.36 -10.86 9.50
N ALA A 75 11.38 -9.60 9.04
CA ALA A 75 11.95 -8.47 9.78
C ALA A 75 10.93 -7.73 10.68
N SER A 76 9.64 -8.09 10.62
CA SER A 76 8.58 -7.36 11.33
C SER A 76 8.49 -7.79 12.80
N PRO A 77 8.33 -6.86 13.75
CA PRO A 77 8.03 -7.17 15.15
C PRO A 77 6.75 -7.99 15.30
N ALA A 78 6.69 -8.88 16.29
CA ALA A 78 5.52 -9.74 16.52
C ALA A 78 4.24 -8.91 16.80
N GLU A 79 4.40 -7.77 17.45
CA GLU A 79 3.34 -6.85 17.86
C GLU A 79 2.63 -6.20 16.67
N ILE A 80 3.32 -6.04 15.53
CA ILE A 80 2.75 -5.43 14.32
C ILE A 80 2.17 -6.47 13.33
N MET A 81 2.35 -7.76 13.59
CA MET A 81 1.87 -8.83 12.72
C MET A 81 0.39 -8.76 12.35
N PRO A 82 -0.55 -8.34 13.23
CA PRO A 82 -1.95 -8.17 12.83
C PRO A 82 -2.16 -7.17 11.67
N LEU A 83 -1.30 -6.15 11.55
CA LEU A 83 -1.32 -5.20 10.44
C LEU A 83 -0.71 -5.81 9.18
N VAL A 84 0.39 -6.54 9.32
CA VAL A 84 1.07 -7.25 8.23
C VAL A 84 0.17 -8.30 7.63
N ASP A 85 -0.55 -9.05 8.46
CA ASP A 85 -1.57 -10.03 8.09
C ASP A 85 -2.70 -9.39 7.28
N TYR A 86 -3.23 -8.26 7.76
CA TYR A 86 -4.22 -7.49 7.00
C TYR A 86 -3.69 -7.08 5.63
N TRP A 87 -2.45 -6.60 5.56
CA TRP A 87 -1.85 -6.20 4.29
C TRP A 87 -1.69 -7.39 3.36
N GLU A 88 -1.26 -8.55 3.88
CA GLU A 88 -1.15 -9.77 3.10
C GLU A 88 -2.49 -10.16 2.51
N ASP A 89 -3.56 -10.23 3.31
CA ASP A 89 -4.90 -10.59 2.85
C ASP A 89 -5.46 -9.60 1.82
N THR A 90 -5.13 -8.32 1.97
CA THR A 90 -5.70 -7.23 1.16
C THR A 90 -4.98 -7.05 -0.17
N TYR A 91 -3.65 -7.10 -0.19
CA TYR A 91 -2.85 -6.63 -1.32
C TYR A 91 -1.90 -7.68 -1.92
N ILE A 92 -1.53 -8.70 -1.14
CA ILE A 92 -0.53 -9.71 -1.56
C ILE A 92 -1.19 -11.03 -1.93
N GLY A 93 -2.11 -11.50 -1.09
CA GLY A 93 -2.72 -12.82 -1.09
C GLY A 93 -1.88 -13.82 -0.27
N ARG A 94 -2.52 -14.63 0.56
CA ARG A 94 -1.83 -15.64 1.39
C ARG A 94 -1.18 -16.74 0.54
N ARG A 95 0.02 -17.17 0.90
CA ARG A 95 0.63 -18.37 0.29
C ARG A 95 -0.07 -19.64 0.80
N ARG A 96 -0.63 -20.46 -0.10
CA ARG A 96 -1.25 -21.75 0.20
C ARG A 96 -0.62 -22.85 -0.64
N ARG A 97 0.17 -23.73 -0.01
CA ARG A 97 0.97 -24.78 -0.68
C ARG A 97 1.84 -24.17 -1.80
N ASN A 98 1.49 -24.44 -3.06
CA ASN A 98 2.26 -24.03 -4.24
C ASN A 98 1.65 -22.84 -4.99
N ARG A 99 0.60 -22.20 -4.45
CA ARG A 99 -0.05 -21.05 -5.09
C ARG A 99 -0.33 -19.96 -4.07
N ARG A 100 -0.27 -18.71 -4.52
CA ARG A 100 -0.75 -17.57 -3.75
C ARG A 100 -2.26 -17.43 -3.95
N GLY A 101 -2.98 -17.14 -2.88
CA GLY A 101 -4.41 -16.83 -2.93
C GLY A 101 -4.65 -15.52 -3.67
N TYR A 102 -5.91 -15.27 -4.03
CA TYR A 102 -6.29 -14.01 -4.68
C TYR A 102 -6.44 -12.92 -3.60
N PRO A 103 -5.67 -11.82 -3.66
CA PRO A 103 -5.85 -10.68 -2.76
C PRO A 103 -7.17 -9.97 -3.05
N HIS A 104 -7.67 -9.18 -2.11
CA HIS A 104 -8.82 -8.30 -2.36
C HIS A 104 -8.56 -7.30 -3.49
N PHE A 105 -7.32 -6.81 -3.59
CA PHE A 105 -6.86 -5.94 -4.67
C PHE A 105 -5.67 -6.60 -5.39
N PRO A 106 -5.81 -6.95 -6.68
CA PRO A 106 -4.71 -7.50 -7.48
C PRO A 106 -3.49 -6.59 -7.52
N LEU A 107 -2.30 -7.19 -7.47
CA LEU A 107 -1.01 -6.49 -7.52
C LEU A 107 -0.91 -5.46 -8.66
N ALA A 108 -1.41 -5.80 -9.85
CA ALA A 108 -1.36 -4.91 -11.00
C ALA A 108 -2.25 -3.65 -10.87
N ASP A 109 -3.23 -3.67 -9.98
CA ASP A 109 -4.21 -2.58 -9.84
C ASP A 109 -3.75 -1.51 -8.83
N TRP A 110 -3.00 -1.90 -7.80
CA TRP A 110 -2.53 -0.98 -6.76
C TRP A 110 -1.05 -0.60 -6.87
N ASN A 111 -0.23 -1.39 -7.55
CA ASN A 111 1.19 -1.10 -7.70
C ASN A 111 1.43 0.12 -8.61
N VAL A 112 2.36 0.99 -8.20
CA VAL A 112 2.66 2.25 -8.88
C VAL A 112 4.04 2.28 -9.53
N HIS A 113 4.85 1.21 -9.43
CA HIS A 113 6.22 1.16 -9.95
C HIS A 113 6.31 1.59 -11.43
N ASN A 114 5.51 0.97 -12.30
CA ASN A 114 5.56 1.28 -13.74
C ASN A 114 5.10 2.72 -14.03
N ARG A 115 4.18 3.27 -13.23
CA ARG A 115 3.72 4.65 -13.40
C ARG A 115 4.80 5.66 -13.05
N VAL A 116 5.56 5.39 -11.98
CA VAL A 116 6.73 6.20 -11.59
C VAL A 116 7.82 6.10 -12.66
N ALA A 117 8.11 4.89 -13.14
CA ALA A 117 9.11 4.68 -14.20
C ALA A 117 8.74 5.36 -15.53
N GLU A 118 7.44 5.45 -15.84
CA GLU A 118 6.92 6.06 -17.08
C GLU A 118 6.60 7.57 -16.93
N ASN A 119 6.92 8.20 -15.78
CA ASN A 119 6.54 9.59 -15.45
C ASN A 119 5.05 9.89 -15.67
N LEU A 120 4.18 8.89 -15.52
CA LEU A 120 2.74 9.08 -15.63
C LEU A 120 2.26 9.90 -14.42
N PRO A 121 1.25 10.77 -14.59
CA PRO A 121 0.76 11.60 -13.50
C PRO A 121 0.33 10.74 -12.30
N CYS A 122 1.12 10.77 -11.24
CA CYS A 122 0.71 10.50 -9.87
C CYS A 122 0.75 11.88 -9.21
N THR A 123 -0.35 12.40 -8.68
CA THR A 123 -0.30 13.69 -7.97
C THR A 123 0.51 13.50 -6.68
N ASN A 124 1.84 13.72 -6.77
CA ASN A 124 2.81 13.66 -5.67
C ASN A 124 2.41 14.54 -4.49
N ASN A 125 1.65 15.61 -4.73
CA ASN A 125 1.13 16.54 -3.71
C ASN A 125 0.42 15.81 -2.55
N SER A 126 -0.27 14.70 -2.83
CA SER A 126 -0.98 13.93 -1.81
C SER A 126 -0.06 13.04 -0.96
N VAL A 127 1.02 12.52 -1.57
CA VAL A 127 2.05 11.73 -0.88
C VAL A 127 2.94 12.63 -0.04
N GLU A 128 3.34 13.78 -0.58
CA GLU A 128 4.07 14.81 0.16
C GLU A 128 3.21 15.35 1.32
N ALA A 129 1.93 15.61 1.09
CA ALA A 129 1.01 16.00 2.16
C ALA A 129 0.85 14.91 3.22
N TRP A 130 0.85 13.63 2.83
CA TRP A 130 0.82 12.53 3.80
C TRP A 130 2.15 12.39 4.55
N HIS A 131 3.31 12.46 3.89
CA HIS A 131 4.62 12.50 4.57
C HIS A 131 4.68 13.65 5.58
N ARG A 132 4.21 14.84 5.19
CA ARG A 132 4.15 16.02 6.08
C ARG A 132 3.16 15.81 7.22
N ALA A 133 1.94 15.31 6.95
CA ALA A 133 0.94 15.05 7.99
C ALA A 133 1.40 13.96 8.96
N LEU A 134 2.12 12.96 8.46
CA LEU A 134 2.66 11.89 9.29
C LEU A 134 3.83 12.41 10.13
N GLN A 135 4.68 13.30 9.59
CA GLN A 135 5.69 14.03 10.38
C GLN A 135 5.08 14.94 11.44
N GLN A 136 4.02 15.68 11.12
CA GLN A 136 3.35 16.60 12.06
C GLN A 136 2.57 15.89 13.16
N ASN A 137 2.10 14.66 12.91
CA ASN A 137 1.43 13.85 13.92
C ASN A 137 2.43 12.98 14.71
N MET A 138 3.75 13.20 14.59
CA MET A 138 4.79 12.53 15.40
C MET A 138 5.44 13.46 16.44
N ASP A 139 4.99 14.73 16.50
CA ASP A 139 5.35 15.75 17.52
C ASP A 139 4.17 15.96 18.49
#